data_AF-A0A6M0CHG4-F1
#
_entry.id   AF-A0A6M0CHG4-F1
#
_cell.length_a   1.000
_cell.length_b   1.000
_cell.length_c   1.000
_cell.angle_alpha   90.00
_cell.angle_beta   90.00
_cell.angle_gamma   90.00
#
_symmetry.space_group_name_H-M   'P 1'
#
loop_
_entity.id
_entity.type
_entity.pdbx_description
1 polymer ?
#
loop_
_entity_poly.entity_id
_entity_poly.type
_entity_poly.pdbx_seq_one_letter_code
_entity_poly.pdbx_strand_id
1 'polypeptide(L)'
;MTDPANARDLFRAAYEHRYTWDSNFPGYSADIQIEQGSEVYNGHITIKPDFTVEVTGISDEKVQESVYTQMRDIVTHRKRSSFANSHGKNSFSLGDTDDTGAQEILVSGDAMGSHYKFRGLEFCSES
;
A
#
# COMPACT_ATOMS: atom_id res chain seq x y z
N MET A 1 0.45 -33.47 4.32
CA MET A 1 -0.14 -32.34 5.07
C MET A 1 0.94 -31.29 5.14
N THR A 2 0.85 -30.25 4.32
CA THR A 2 1.78 -29.11 4.36
C THR A 2 1.36 -28.22 5.53
N ASP A 3 2.14 -28.26 6.60
CA ASP A 3 2.21 -27.19 7.60
C ASP A 3 2.28 -25.86 6.84
N PRO A 4 1.38 -24.87 7.06
CA PRO A 4 1.52 -23.60 6.37
C PRO A 4 2.82 -22.97 6.86
N ALA A 5 3.81 -22.98 5.95
CA ALA A 5 5.05 -22.24 6.01
C ALA A 5 4.90 -20.98 6.87
N ASN A 6 5.70 -20.89 7.95
CA ASN A 6 5.92 -19.77 8.87
C ASN A 6 5.22 -18.45 8.48
N ALA A 7 4.51 -17.76 9.40
CA ALA A 7 3.84 -16.46 9.17
C ALA A 7 4.63 -15.47 8.27
N ARG A 8 5.96 -15.48 8.37
CA ARG A 8 6.86 -14.73 7.47
C ARG A 8 6.73 -15.11 5.99
N ASP A 9 6.68 -16.40 5.68
CA ASP A 9 6.55 -16.92 4.32
C ASP A 9 5.18 -16.61 3.72
N LEU A 10 4.10 -16.70 4.51
CA LEU A 10 2.76 -16.27 4.09
C LEU A 10 2.73 -14.78 3.75
N PHE A 11 3.23 -13.94 4.67
CA PHE A 11 3.31 -12.51 4.43
C PHE A 11 4.20 -12.19 3.22
N ARG A 12 5.36 -12.84 3.10
CA ARG A 12 6.27 -12.65 1.95
C ARG A 12 5.57 -13.00 0.65
N ALA A 13 4.86 -14.13 0.58
CA ALA A 13 4.16 -14.55 -0.62
C ALA A 13 3.10 -13.52 -1.04
N ALA A 14 2.30 -13.02 -0.09
CA ALA A 14 1.32 -11.97 -0.38
C ALA A 14 1.99 -10.64 -0.79
N TYR A 15 3.04 -10.23 -0.06
CA TYR A 15 3.85 -9.04 -0.37
C TYR A 15 4.42 -9.11 -1.79
N GLU A 16 5.00 -10.23 -2.19
CA GLU A 16 5.62 -10.42 -3.52
C GLU A 16 4.59 -10.60 -4.64
N HIS A 17 3.37 -11.05 -4.33
CA HIS A 17 2.28 -11.18 -5.30
C HIS A 17 1.65 -9.83 -5.69
N ARG A 18 1.91 -8.75 -4.92
CA ARG A 18 1.33 -7.44 -5.24
C ARG A 18 1.90 -6.89 -6.55
N TYR A 19 1.04 -6.21 -7.32
CA TYR A 19 1.50 -5.47 -8.48
C TYR A 19 2.27 -4.21 -8.06
N THR A 20 3.56 -4.19 -8.40
CA THR A 20 4.43 -3.00 -8.33
C THR A 20 4.67 -2.47 -9.74
N TRP A 21 4.96 -1.18 -9.85
CA TRP A 21 5.41 -0.61 -11.13
C TRP A 21 6.72 -1.26 -11.58
N ASP A 22 6.88 -1.37 -12.90
CA ASP A 22 8.08 -1.92 -13.53
C ASP A 22 9.33 -1.05 -13.22
N SER A 23 10.52 -1.64 -13.33
CA SER A 23 11.79 -0.91 -13.21
C SER A 23 11.93 0.26 -14.19
N ASN A 24 11.24 0.22 -15.33
CA ASN A 24 11.23 1.27 -16.35
C ASN A 24 9.95 2.13 -16.30
N PHE A 25 9.32 2.24 -15.12
CA PHE A 25 8.14 3.06 -14.94
C PHE A 25 8.38 4.50 -15.45
N PRO A 26 7.67 4.94 -16.51
CA PRO A 26 7.92 6.23 -17.13
C PRO A 26 7.23 7.39 -16.40
N GLY A 27 6.53 7.12 -15.30
CA GLY A 27 5.58 8.05 -14.72
C GLY A 27 4.24 8.03 -15.44
N TYR A 28 3.30 8.83 -14.93
CA TYR A 28 2.05 9.14 -15.60
C TYR A 28 1.48 10.46 -15.09
N SER A 29 0.54 11.01 -15.85
CA SER A 29 -0.26 12.15 -15.47
C SER A 29 -1.73 11.83 -15.68
N ALA A 30 -2.61 12.41 -14.87
CA ALA A 30 -4.04 12.21 -14.99
C ALA A 30 -4.80 13.43 -14.45
N ASP A 31 -5.95 13.69 -15.05
CA ASP A 31 -6.95 14.58 -14.46
C ASP A 31 -7.77 13.81 -13.44
N ILE A 32 -8.06 14.46 -12.32
CA ILE A 32 -8.79 13.86 -11.21
C ILE A 32 -9.97 14.75 -10.81
N GLN A 33 -10.99 14.08 -10.29
CA GLN A 33 -12.13 14.70 -9.64
C GLN A 33 -12.26 14.10 -8.24
N ILE A 34 -12.37 14.97 -7.23
CA ILE A 34 -12.57 14.58 -5.84
C ILE A 34 -13.94 15.07 -5.41
N GLU A 35 -14.74 14.16 -4.88
CA GLU A 35 -16.04 14.45 -4.30
C GLU A 35 -15.93 14.36 -2.76
N GLN A 36 -16.21 15.45 -2.06
CA GLN A 36 -16.26 15.50 -0.59
C GLN A 36 -17.63 16.03 -0.16
N GLY A 37 -18.54 15.13 0.19
CA GLY A 37 -19.93 15.50 0.49
C GLY A 37 -20.61 16.11 -0.75
N SER A 38 -20.96 17.39 -0.70
CA SER A 38 -21.53 18.13 -1.83
C SER A 38 -20.50 18.94 -2.64
N GLU A 39 -19.25 18.97 -2.21
CA GLU A 39 -18.19 19.73 -2.87
C GLU A 39 -17.46 18.86 -3.90
N VAL A 40 -17.17 19.44 -5.06
CA VAL A 40 -16.45 18.79 -6.15
C VAL A 40 -15.23 19.61 -6.51
N TYR A 41 -14.06 18.99 -6.43
CA TYR A 41 -12.78 19.59 -6.79
C TYR A 41 -12.22 18.88 -8.01
N ASN A 42 -11.64 19.64 -8.92
CA ASN A 42 -10.92 19.08 -10.07
C ASN A 42 -9.45 19.43 -9.93
N GLY A 43 -8.58 18.54 -10.37
CA GLY A 43 -7.14 18.73 -10.27
C GLY A 43 -6.40 17.89 -11.28
N HIS A 44 -5.09 18.05 -11.27
CA HIS A 44 -4.18 17.30 -12.10
C HIS A 44 -3.10 16.68 -11.22
N ILE A 45 -2.82 15.40 -11.45
CA ILE A 45 -1.74 14.67 -10.78
C ILE A 45 -0.67 14.31 -11.78
N THR A 46 0.57 14.31 -11.32
CA THR A 46 1.70 13.73 -12.06
C THR A 46 2.55 12.93 -11.11
N ILE A 47 2.83 11.68 -11.48
CA ILE A 47 3.85 10.85 -10.87
C ILE A 47 5.00 10.76 -11.86
N LYS A 48 6.15 11.30 -11.49
CA LYS A 48 7.35 11.29 -12.33
C LYS A 48 8.05 9.92 -12.31
N PRO A 49 8.98 9.64 -13.25
CA PRO A 49 9.77 8.41 -13.26
C PRO A 49 10.54 8.13 -11.96
N ASP A 50 10.92 9.19 -11.23
CA ASP A 50 11.62 9.11 -9.95
C ASP A 50 10.66 8.94 -8.75
N PHE A 51 9.37 8.76 -9.02
CA PHE A 51 8.27 8.67 -8.07
C PHE A 51 7.95 9.97 -7.31
N THR A 52 8.43 11.13 -7.79
CA THR A 52 7.99 12.43 -7.29
C THR A 52 6.52 12.65 -7.65
N VAL A 53 5.73 13.10 -6.66
CA VAL A 53 4.30 13.40 -6.81
C VAL A 53 4.11 14.91 -6.94
N GLU A 54 3.33 15.33 -7.93
CA GLU A 54 2.87 16.71 -8.09
C GLU A 54 1.35 16.72 -8.18
N VAL A 55 0.73 17.68 -7.48
CA VAL A 55 -0.72 17.92 -7.50
C VAL A 55 -0.93 19.40 -7.78
N THR A 56 -1.75 19.71 -8.79
CA THR A 56 -2.07 21.08 -9.20
C THR A 56 -3.55 21.23 -9.53
N GLY A 57 -4.02 22.47 -9.68
CA GLY A 57 -5.39 22.76 -10.13
C GLY A 57 -6.46 22.75 -9.03
N ILE A 58 -6.10 22.42 -7.79
CA ILE A 58 -7.00 22.45 -6.63
C ILE A 58 -6.71 23.71 -5.82
N SER A 59 -7.67 24.63 -5.71
CA SER A 59 -7.47 25.89 -4.98
C SER A 59 -7.52 25.74 -3.46
N ASP A 60 -8.24 24.74 -2.94
CA ASP A 60 -8.26 24.46 -1.51
C ASP A 60 -6.99 23.69 -1.10
N GLU A 61 -6.14 24.34 -0.32
CA GLU A 61 -4.84 23.79 0.09
C GLU A 61 -4.97 22.48 0.88
N LYS A 62 -6.01 22.33 1.72
CA LYS A 62 -6.21 21.11 2.51
C LYS A 62 -6.63 19.95 1.61
N VAL A 63 -7.49 20.23 0.63
CA VAL A 63 -7.87 19.23 -0.36
C VAL A 63 -6.65 18.82 -1.19
N GLN A 64 -5.85 19.78 -1.65
CA GLN A 64 -4.62 19.50 -2.40
C GLN A 64 -3.63 18.65 -1.58
N GLU A 65 -3.42 18.97 -0.30
CA GLU A 65 -2.55 18.22 0.61
C GLU A 65 -3.07 16.80 0.86
N SER A 66 -4.39 16.63 1.00
CA SER A 66 -5.01 15.30 1.16
C SER A 66 -4.78 14.41 -0.06
N VAL A 67 -4.94 14.97 -1.27
CA VAL A 67 -4.67 14.26 -2.53
C VAL A 67 -3.18 13.93 -2.62
N TYR A 68 -2.30 14.89 -2.33
CA TYR A 68 -0.85 14.66 -2.33
C TYR A 68 -0.46 13.50 -1.41
N THR A 69 -1.02 13.47 -0.19
CA THR A 69 -0.79 12.42 0.80
C THR A 69 -1.27 11.05 0.28
N GLN A 70 -2.47 10.99 -0.30
CA GLN A 70 -2.99 9.76 -0.89
C GLN A 70 -2.14 9.26 -2.07
N MET A 71 -1.69 10.17 -2.94
CA MET A 71 -0.81 9.81 -4.06
C MET A 71 0.55 9.31 -3.57
N ARG A 72 1.10 9.90 -2.50
CA ARG A 72 2.33 9.43 -1.84
C ARG A 72 2.18 8.04 -1.25
N ASP A 73 1.02 7.73 -0.68
CA ASP A 73 0.70 6.39 -0.18
C ASP A 73 0.69 5.36 -1.33
N ILE A 74 -0.03 5.67 -2.43
CA ILE A 74 -0.05 4.83 -3.63
C ILE A 74 1.36 4.58 -4.16
N VAL A 75 2.18 5.63 -4.27
CA VAL A 75 3.58 5.50 -4.70
C VAL A 75 4.35 4.55 -3.79
N THR A 76 4.18 4.67 -2.47
CA THR A 76 4.89 3.84 -1.50
C THR A 76 4.57 2.35 -1.68
N HIS A 77 3.31 2.03 -1.95
CA HIS A 77 2.85 0.65 -2.16
C HIS A 77 3.22 0.08 -3.54
N ARG A 78 3.22 0.93 -4.58
CA ARG A 78 3.53 0.54 -5.97
C ARG A 78 5.01 0.57 -6.30
N LYS A 79 5.84 1.29 -5.54
CA LYS A 79 7.29 1.29 -5.71
C LYS A 79 7.85 -0.08 -5.36
N ARG A 80 8.59 -0.67 -6.30
CA ARG A 80 9.22 -1.98 -6.09
C ARG A 80 10.30 -1.86 -5.01
N SER A 81 10.16 -2.67 -3.96
CA SER A 81 11.18 -2.89 -2.93
C SER A 81 11.19 -4.35 -2.54
N SER A 82 12.38 -4.95 -2.37
CA SER A 82 12.48 -6.34 -1.97
C SER A 82 11.92 -6.55 -0.56
N PHE A 83 11.39 -7.75 -0.30
CA PHE A 83 10.90 -8.09 1.04
C PHE A 83 12.00 -7.95 2.09
N ALA A 84 13.24 -8.34 1.76
CA ALA A 84 14.39 -8.19 2.66
C ALA A 84 14.68 -6.72 3.00
N ASN A 85 14.53 -5.79 2.06
CA ASN A 85 14.77 -4.36 2.32
C ASN A 85 13.65 -3.74 3.15
N SER A 86 12.38 -4.04 2.81
CA SER A 86 11.23 -3.41 3.48
C SER A 86 10.87 -4.04 4.82
N HIS A 87 11.06 -5.36 4.97
CA HIS A 87 10.58 -6.12 6.12
C HIS A 87 11.59 -7.13 6.67
N GLY A 88 12.85 -7.09 6.21
CA GLY A 88 13.87 -8.04 6.63
C GLY A 88 14.11 -8.07 8.14
N LYS A 89 13.95 -6.90 8.79
CA LYS A 89 14.13 -6.67 10.24
C LYS A 89 12.87 -6.94 11.07
N ASN A 90 11.75 -7.27 10.43
CA ASN A 90 10.49 -7.51 11.13
C ASN A 90 10.35 -8.98 11.55
N SER A 91 9.61 -9.17 12.65
CA SER A 91 9.14 -10.47 13.13
C SER A 91 7.67 -10.64 12.81
N PHE A 92 7.27 -11.88 12.53
CA PHE A 92 5.94 -12.22 12.04
C PHE A 92 5.35 -13.32 12.91
N SER A 93 4.10 -13.15 13.32
CA SER A 93 3.33 -14.19 14.03
C SER A 93 1.91 -14.24 13.50
N LEU A 94 1.31 -15.43 13.52
CA LEU A 94 -0.10 -15.59 13.18
C LEU A 94 -0.97 -14.98 14.30
N GLY A 95 -1.96 -14.20 13.91
CA GLY A 95 -3.07 -13.76 14.76
C GLY A 95 -4.31 -14.63 14.53
N ASP A 96 -5.48 -14.04 14.78
CA ASP A 96 -6.75 -14.75 14.65
C ASP A 96 -7.17 -14.91 13.18
N THR A 97 -7.95 -15.96 12.90
CA THR A 97 -8.72 -16.06 11.64
C THR A 97 -10.12 -15.55 11.91
N ASP A 98 -10.61 -14.62 11.09
CA ASP A 98 -11.97 -14.10 11.24
C ASP A 98 -13.03 -14.97 10.54
N ASP A 99 -14.30 -14.65 10.77
CA ASP A 99 -15.46 -15.39 10.23
C ASP A 99 -15.52 -15.40 8.69
N THR A 100 -14.74 -14.54 8.02
CA THR A 100 -14.62 -14.52 6.55
C THR A 100 -13.55 -15.47 6.02
N GLY A 101 -12.79 -16.10 6.92
CA GLY A 101 -11.64 -16.94 6.62
C GLY A 101 -10.35 -16.15 6.35
N ALA A 102 -10.30 -14.87 6.71
CA ALA A 102 -9.08 -14.08 6.58
C ALA A 102 -8.15 -14.33 7.78
N GLN A 103 -6.89 -14.69 7.50
CA GLN A 103 -5.84 -14.92 8.50
C GLN A 103 -5.13 -13.60 8.83
N GLU A 104 -5.07 -13.26 10.10
CA GLU A 104 -4.26 -12.14 10.60
C GLU A 104 -2.78 -12.51 10.71
N ILE A 105 -1.90 -11.58 10.33
CA ILE A 105 -0.47 -11.63 10.57
C ILE A 105 -0.07 -10.36 11.33
N LEU A 106 0.52 -10.58 12.50
CA LEU A 106 1.06 -9.55 13.38
C LEU A 106 2.52 -9.29 12.99
N VAL A 107 2.88 -8.03 12.74
CA VAL A 107 4.22 -7.63 12.31
C VAL A 107 4.83 -6.69 13.35
N SER A 108 5.90 -7.15 14.01
CA SER A 108 6.62 -6.38 15.03
C SER A 108 8.06 -6.06 14.59
N GLY A 109 8.70 -5.11 15.28
CA GLY A 109 10.01 -4.58 14.91
C GLY A 109 9.89 -3.16 14.32
N ASP A 110 10.51 -2.93 13.16
CA ASP A 110 10.50 -1.62 12.50
C ASP A 110 9.10 -1.22 11.98
N ALA A 111 8.17 -2.18 11.86
CA ALA A 111 6.77 -1.93 11.48
C ALA A 111 5.86 -1.47 12.64
N MET A 112 6.42 -1.13 13.81
CA MET A 112 5.68 -0.56 14.96
C MET A 112 4.42 -1.33 15.40
N GLY A 113 4.34 -2.65 15.15
CA GLY A 113 3.19 -3.48 15.56
C GLY A 113 2.03 -3.47 14.56
N SER A 114 2.28 -3.30 13.27
CA SER A 114 1.25 -3.33 12.24
C SER A 114 0.57 -4.72 12.12
N HIS A 115 -0.71 -4.72 11.79
CA HIS A 115 -1.55 -5.90 11.63
C HIS A 115 -2.04 -6.00 10.18
N TYR A 116 -1.97 -7.19 9.61
CA TYR A 116 -2.38 -7.42 8.23
C TYR A 116 -3.32 -8.61 8.16
N LYS A 117 -4.38 -8.50 7.34
CA LYS A 117 -5.29 -9.62 7.08
C LYS A 117 -5.17 -10.10 5.65
N PHE A 118 -5.12 -11.42 5.50
CA PHE A 118 -4.96 -12.07 4.20
C PHE A 118 -6.00 -13.15 4.00
N ARG A 119 -6.51 -13.23 2.77
CA ARG A 119 -7.28 -14.38 2.31
C ARG A 119 -6.53 -15.05 1.17
N GLY A 120 -5.79 -16.12 1.50
CA GLY A 120 -4.82 -16.70 0.57
C GLY A 120 -3.64 -15.75 0.35
N LEU A 121 -3.47 -15.25 -0.88
CA LEU A 121 -2.42 -14.28 -1.26
C LEU A 121 -2.95 -12.84 -1.42
N GLU A 122 -4.25 -12.62 -1.16
CA GLU A 122 -4.88 -11.31 -1.29
C GLU A 122 -4.80 -10.54 0.03
N PHE A 123 -4.33 -9.29 -0.01
CA PHE A 123 -4.42 -8.35 1.11
C PHE A 123 -5.88 -7.90 1.27
N CYS A 124 -6.43 -8.06 2.48
CA CYS A 124 -7.77 -7.62 2.82
C CYS A 124 -7.77 -6.29 3.58
N SER A 125 -6.84 -6.12 4.53
CA SER A 125 -6.69 -4.89 5.32
C SER A 125 -5.31 -4.79 5.96
N GLU A 126 -4.93 -3.57 6.30
CA GLU A 126 -3.77 -3.19 7.12
C GLU A 126 -4.24 -2.20 8.19
N SER A 127 -3.76 -2.37 9.43
CA SER A 127 -4.14 -1.55 10.60
C SER A 127 -3.03 -1.47 11.63
#